data_AF-A0A0D6LQ25-F1
#
_entry.id   AF-A0A0D6LQ25-F1
#
_cell.length_a   1.000
_cell.length_b   1.000
_cell.length_c   1.000
_cell.angle_alpha   90.00
_cell.angle_beta   90.00
_cell.angle_gamma   90.00
#
_symmetry.space_group_name_H-M   'P 1'
#
loop_
_entity.id
_entity.type
_entity.pdbx_description
1 polymer ?
#
loop_
_entity_poly.entity_id
_entity_poly.type
_entity_poly.pdbx_seq_one_letter_code
_entity_poly.pdbx_strand_id
1 'polypeptide(L)'
;MYGDLFLEEFLLYHIKRRDIKHNFSPYFYPLALVEGNEALSKFVGFLAFLPQVILIIYFAFRYHNDLPFCWFLSTFAFVTFNKVCTSQYFVWYIVFLPLVVDRIKMSMKEAVHLILLWFASQGVWLFFAYLFEFRGWQTLELVFAASIGFLLTNIHVMVKILRAYSGVKEMSSKSKVE
;
A
#
# COMPACT_ATOMS: atom_id res chain seq x y z
N MET A 1 -8.37 -20.12 28.14
CA MET A 1 -8.35 -19.25 26.94
C MET A 1 -7.15 -18.31 27.08
N TYR A 2 -6.42 -18.07 26.00
CA TYR A 2 -5.00 -17.65 25.96
C TYR A 2 -4.61 -16.30 26.62
N GLY A 3 -5.49 -15.68 27.39
CA GLY A 3 -5.21 -14.56 28.28
C GLY A 3 -4.76 -13.26 27.59
N ASP A 4 -4.32 -12.30 28.40
CA ASP A 4 -3.86 -10.99 27.92
C ASP A 4 -2.61 -11.08 27.05
N LEU A 5 -1.77 -12.11 27.27
CA LEU A 5 -0.59 -12.38 26.45
C LEU A 5 -0.96 -12.65 24.99
N PHE A 6 -2.03 -13.41 24.75
CA PHE A 6 -2.52 -13.62 23.38
C PHE A 6 -3.02 -12.33 22.75
N LEU A 7 -3.77 -11.51 23.48
CA LEU A 7 -4.26 -10.22 22.97
C LEU A 7 -3.11 -9.27 22.62
N GLU A 8 -2.10 -9.18 23.49
CA GLU A 8 -0.92 -8.35 23.24
C GLU A 8 -0.13 -8.87 22.02
N GLU A 9 0.24 -10.14 21.98
CA GLU A 9 1.10 -10.67 20.90
C GLU A 9 0.37 -10.82 19.56
N PHE A 10 -0.89 -11.27 19.59
CA PHE A 10 -1.65 -11.54 18.36
C PHE A 10 -2.22 -10.26 17.76
N LEU A 11 -2.82 -9.38 18.59
CA LEU A 11 -3.61 -8.25 18.09
C LEU A 11 -2.93 -6.90 18.31
N LEU A 12 -2.58 -6.57 19.56
CA LEU A 12 -2.13 -5.22 19.93
C LEU A 12 -0.70 -4.92 19.46
N TYR A 13 0.15 -5.95 19.37
CA TYR A 13 1.51 -5.83 18.86
C TYR A 13 1.53 -5.27 17.44
N HIS A 14 0.64 -5.73 16.56
CA HIS A 14 0.56 -5.25 15.17
C HIS A 14 0.17 -3.77 15.08
N ILE A 15 -0.59 -3.26 16.05
CA ILE A 15 -0.95 -1.84 16.16
C ILE A 15 0.24 -1.03 16.65
N LYS A 16 1.08 -1.56 17.53
CA LYS A 16 2.25 -0.87 18.09
C LYS A 16 3.52 -1.03 17.24
N ARG A 17 3.58 -2.05 16.37
CA ARG A 17 4.76 -2.46 15.60
C ARG A 17 5.38 -1.31 14.81
N ARG A 18 6.70 -1.24 14.87
CA ARG A 18 7.56 -0.31 14.15
C ARG A 18 8.70 -1.13 13.56
N ASP A 19 8.83 -1.09 12.24
CA ASP A 19 9.95 -1.70 11.54
C ASP A 19 10.77 -0.58 10.91
N ILE A 20 11.98 -0.41 11.44
CA ILE A 20 12.99 0.52 10.90
C ILE A 20 13.74 -0.13 9.74
N LYS A 21 13.86 -1.45 9.77
CA LYS A 21 14.49 -2.27 8.72
C LYS A 21 13.43 -2.87 7.80
N HIS A 22 13.81 -3.15 6.56
CA HIS A 22 12.94 -3.88 5.61
C HIS A 22 11.53 -3.27 5.43
N ASN A 23 11.41 -1.95 5.58
CA ASN A 23 10.14 -1.23 5.53
C ASN A 23 10.16 -0.20 4.39
N PHE A 24 9.38 -0.46 3.34
CA PHE A 24 9.21 0.44 2.21
C PHE A 24 8.44 1.71 2.56
N SER A 25 7.75 1.73 3.71
CA SER A 25 6.96 2.88 4.15
C SER A 25 7.88 3.99 4.65
N PRO A 26 7.72 5.25 4.19
CA PRO A 26 8.55 6.35 4.65
C PRO A 26 8.36 6.67 6.14
N TYR A 27 7.29 6.15 6.77
CA TYR A 27 6.98 6.39 8.17
C TYR A 27 8.06 5.86 9.13
N PHE A 28 8.90 4.91 8.72
CA PHE A 28 9.97 4.37 9.57
C PHE A 28 10.91 5.48 10.09
N TYR A 29 11.24 6.46 9.24
CA TYR A 29 12.25 7.47 9.54
C TYR A 29 11.73 8.54 10.51
N PRO A 30 10.57 9.20 10.28
CA PRO A 30 9.99 10.10 11.28
C PRO A 30 9.69 9.42 12.62
N LEU A 31 9.23 8.16 12.61
CA LEU A 31 8.96 7.42 13.84
C LEU A 31 10.22 7.12 14.65
N ALA A 32 11.35 6.84 13.98
CA ALA A 32 12.65 6.69 14.63
C ALA A 32 13.14 8.00 15.25
N LEU A 33 12.95 9.15 14.56
CA LEU A 33 13.37 10.46 15.08
C LEU A 33 12.63 10.88 16.36
N VAL A 34 11.37 10.45 16.52
CA VAL A 34 10.54 10.80 17.69
C VAL A 34 10.49 9.71 18.75
N GLU A 35 11.29 8.64 18.61
CA GLU A 35 11.22 7.47 19.49
C GLU A 35 11.48 7.80 20.97
N GLY A 36 12.37 8.75 21.25
CA GLY A 36 12.67 9.21 22.61
C GLY A 36 11.55 9.98 23.31
N ASN A 37 10.45 10.31 22.62
CA ASN A 37 9.30 10.99 23.20
C ASN A 37 8.03 10.15 23.00
N GLU A 38 7.61 9.43 24.03
CA GLU A 38 6.49 8.47 23.95
C GLU A 38 5.18 9.13 23.45
N ALA A 39 4.85 10.32 23.95
CA ALA A 39 3.62 11.03 23.58
C ALA A 39 3.64 11.44 22.10
N LEU A 40 4.75 12.03 21.64
CA LEU A 40 4.92 12.43 20.23
C LEU A 40 4.94 11.20 19.32
N SER A 41 5.59 10.13 19.75
CA SER A 41 5.71 8.89 19.01
C SER A 41 4.36 8.19 18.83
N LYS A 42 3.51 8.18 19.86
CA LYS A 42 2.11 7.71 19.76
C LYS A 42 1.30 8.61 18.82
N PHE A 43 1.46 9.93 18.92
CA PHE A 43 0.76 10.89 18.09
C PHE A 43 1.11 10.74 16.60
N VAL A 44 2.40 10.68 16.25
CA VAL A 44 2.86 10.45 14.87
C VAL A 44 2.39 9.09 14.36
N GLY A 45 2.47 8.04 15.19
CA GLY A 45 1.97 6.71 14.83
C GLY A 45 0.46 6.69 14.53
N PHE A 46 -0.34 7.43 15.29
CA PHE A 46 -1.77 7.59 15.05
C PHE A 46 -2.03 8.36 13.74
N LEU A 47 -1.33 9.48 13.51
CA LEU A 47 -1.48 10.24 12.27
C LEU A 47 -1.09 9.44 11.03
N ALA A 48 -0.05 8.60 11.13
CA ALA A 48 0.34 7.69 10.05
C ALA A 48 -0.74 6.66 9.70
N PHE A 49 -1.66 6.37 10.63
CA PHE A 49 -2.78 5.45 10.41
C PHE A 49 -3.97 6.10 9.68
N LEU A 50 -4.10 7.42 9.72
CA LEU A 50 -5.28 8.12 9.18
C LEU A 50 -5.43 8.00 7.65
N PRO A 51 -4.39 8.22 6.82
CA PRO A 51 -4.55 8.18 5.37
C PRO A 51 -5.08 6.83 4.87
N GLN A 52 -4.56 5.72 5.40
CA GLN A 52 -5.04 4.39 5.02
C GLN A 52 -6.51 4.18 5.42
N VAL A 53 -6.92 4.52 6.64
CA VAL A 53 -8.31 4.33 7.09
C VAL A 53 -9.28 5.16 6.27
N ILE A 54 -8.95 6.44 6.07
CA ILE A 54 -9.80 7.36 5.31
C ILE A 54 -10.02 6.83 3.90
N LEU A 55 -8.96 6.36 3.23
CA LEU A 55 -9.06 5.84 1.87
C LEU A 55 -9.79 4.50 1.78
N ILE A 56 -9.57 3.58 2.71
CA ILE A 56 -10.31 2.30 2.76
C ILE A 56 -11.80 2.59 2.93
N ILE A 57 -12.18 3.46 3.89
CA ILE A 57 -13.57 3.84 4.11
C ILE A 57 -14.13 4.51 2.85
N TYR A 58 -13.41 5.47 2.28
CA TYR A 58 -13.83 6.15 1.07
C TYR A 58 -14.08 5.18 -0.10
N PHE A 59 -13.16 4.26 -0.37
CA PHE A 59 -13.32 3.27 -1.44
C PHE A 59 -14.44 2.28 -1.16
N ALA A 60 -14.60 1.85 0.09
CA ALA A 60 -15.71 0.99 0.50
C ALA A 60 -17.06 1.62 0.14
N PHE A 61 -17.29 2.89 0.47
CA PHE A 61 -18.53 3.58 0.12
C PHE A 61 -18.61 3.91 -1.38
N ARG A 62 -17.51 4.35 -2.00
CA ARG A 62 -17.53 4.83 -3.39
C ARG A 62 -17.71 3.71 -4.42
N TYR A 63 -17.20 2.52 -4.14
CA TYR A 63 -17.11 1.41 -5.09
C TYR A 63 -17.84 0.14 -4.61
N HIS A 64 -18.72 0.21 -3.60
CA HIS A 64 -19.45 -0.95 -3.07
C HIS A 64 -20.23 -1.76 -4.13
N ASN A 65 -20.69 -1.13 -5.21
CA ASN A 65 -21.39 -1.81 -6.32
C ASN A 65 -20.47 -2.69 -7.18
N ASP A 66 -19.15 -2.56 -7.04
CA ASP A 66 -18.13 -3.34 -7.74
C ASP A 66 -17.15 -3.91 -6.72
N LEU A 67 -17.56 -4.99 -6.04
CA LEU A 67 -16.80 -5.57 -4.94
C LEU A 67 -15.35 -5.95 -5.31
N PRO A 68 -15.07 -6.60 -6.45
CA PRO A 68 -13.68 -6.89 -6.83
C PRO A 68 -12.81 -5.64 -6.95
N PHE A 69 -13.32 -4.59 -7.58
CA PHE A 69 -12.59 -3.32 -7.72
C PHE A 69 -12.45 -2.59 -6.39
N CYS A 70 -13.50 -2.62 -5.56
CA CYS A 70 -13.51 -2.07 -4.22
C CYS A 70 -12.44 -2.73 -3.32
N TRP A 71 -12.39 -4.06 -3.29
CA TRP A 71 -11.39 -4.81 -2.52
C TRP A 71 -9.99 -4.59 -3.04
N PHE A 72 -9.80 -4.56 -4.36
CA PHE A 72 -8.52 -4.22 -4.97
C PHE A 72 -8.01 -2.86 -4.50
N LEU A 73 -8.82 -1.80 -4.65
CA LEU A 73 -8.41 -0.44 -4.26
C LEU A 73 -8.23 -0.28 -2.76
N SER A 74 -9.11 -0.85 -1.96
CA SER A 74 -9.02 -0.78 -0.50
C SER A 74 -7.75 -1.47 -0.01
N THR A 75 -7.42 -2.63 -0.58
CA THR A 75 -6.18 -3.37 -0.24
C THR A 75 -4.95 -2.63 -0.76
N PHE A 76 -5.01 -2.08 -1.96
CA PHE A 76 -3.88 -1.33 -2.52
C PHE A 76 -3.60 -0.05 -1.70
N ALA A 77 -4.64 0.68 -1.27
CA ALA A 77 -4.49 1.81 -0.37
C ALA A 77 -4.02 1.42 1.03
N PHE A 78 -4.53 0.31 1.58
CA PHE A 78 -4.04 -0.24 2.84
C PHE A 78 -2.53 -0.44 2.78
N VAL A 79 -2.03 -1.16 1.76
CA VAL A 79 -0.59 -1.44 1.63
C VAL A 79 0.23 -0.18 1.36
N THR A 80 -0.27 0.71 0.48
CA THR A 80 0.45 1.94 0.09
C THR A 80 0.63 2.90 1.27
N PHE A 81 -0.38 3.03 2.14
CA PHE A 81 -0.38 3.99 3.24
C PHE A 81 -0.15 3.35 4.60
N ASN A 82 0.22 2.07 4.66
CA ASN A 82 0.58 1.45 5.93
C ASN A 82 1.88 2.03 6.47
N LYS A 83 1.98 2.14 7.79
CA LYS A 83 3.22 2.51 8.49
C LYS A 83 4.33 1.46 8.42
N VAL A 84 3.96 0.19 8.21
CA VAL A 84 4.87 -0.92 7.96
C VAL A 84 4.47 -1.52 6.62
N CYS A 85 5.38 -1.53 5.65
CA CYS A 85 5.14 -2.04 4.31
C CYS A 85 6.31 -2.94 3.91
N THR A 86 6.05 -4.24 3.76
CA THR A 86 7.03 -5.24 3.35
C THR A 86 6.66 -5.83 1.99
N SER A 87 7.60 -6.43 1.27
CA SER A 87 7.34 -6.99 -0.07
C SER A 87 6.25 -8.06 -0.09
N GLN A 88 6.02 -8.76 1.02
CA GLN A 88 4.95 -9.75 1.15
C GLN A 88 3.56 -9.13 0.91
N TYR A 89 3.36 -7.87 1.27
CA TYR A 89 2.07 -7.20 1.15
C TYR A 89 1.67 -6.95 -0.30
N PHE A 90 2.63 -6.89 -1.22
CA PHE A 90 2.35 -6.60 -2.63
C PHE A 90 1.46 -7.65 -3.28
N VAL A 91 1.57 -8.91 -2.83
CA VAL A 91 0.72 -10.00 -3.31
C VAL A 91 -0.75 -9.73 -2.99
N TRP A 92 -1.06 -9.03 -1.90
CA TRP A 92 -2.43 -8.86 -1.39
C TRP A 92 -3.34 -8.12 -2.37
N TYR A 93 -2.83 -7.13 -3.09
CA TYR A 93 -3.61 -6.45 -4.13
C TYR A 93 -3.41 -7.06 -5.52
N ILE A 94 -2.25 -7.67 -5.81
CA ILE A 94 -1.97 -8.31 -7.11
C ILE A 94 -2.95 -9.46 -7.39
N VAL A 95 -3.35 -10.22 -6.37
CA VAL A 95 -4.30 -11.34 -6.54
C VAL A 95 -5.67 -10.90 -7.07
N PHE A 96 -6.06 -9.63 -6.90
CA PHE A 96 -7.31 -9.11 -7.45
C PHE A 96 -7.18 -8.64 -8.91
N LEU A 97 -5.96 -8.45 -9.44
CA LEU A 97 -5.77 -7.93 -10.81
C LEU A 97 -6.53 -8.72 -11.89
N PRO A 98 -6.52 -10.07 -11.91
CA PRO A 98 -7.29 -10.84 -12.88
C PRO A 98 -8.80 -10.60 -12.82
N LEU A 99 -9.33 -10.17 -11.67
CA LEU A 99 -10.76 -9.94 -11.44
C LEU A 99 -11.21 -8.52 -11.84
N VAL A 100 -10.26 -7.59 -12.01
CA VAL A 100 -10.54 -6.17 -12.25
C VAL A 100 -10.01 -5.66 -13.59
N VAL A 101 -9.18 -6.45 -14.28
CA VAL A 101 -8.51 -6.01 -15.52
C VAL A 101 -9.50 -5.64 -16.62
N ASP A 102 -10.64 -6.32 -16.72
CA ASP A 102 -11.70 -6.04 -17.69
C ASP A 102 -12.44 -4.71 -17.43
N ARG A 103 -12.32 -4.17 -16.22
CA ARG A 103 -12.91 -2.89 -15.79
C ARG A 103 -11.96 -1.70 -15.98
N ILE A 104 -10.68 -1.95 -16.23
CA ILE A 104 -9.62 -0.93 -16.37
C ILE A 104 -9.32 -0.72 -17.85
N LYS A 105 -9.69 0.44 -18.38
CA LYS A 105 -9.42 0.84 -19.77
C LYS A 105 -8.08 1.56 -19.85
N MET A 106 -7.01 0.81 -20.05
CA MET A 106 -5.65 1.32 -20.17
C MET A 106 -4.96 0.70 -21.39
N SER A 107 -4.14 1.48 -22.09
CA SER A 107 -3.34 0.92 -23.18
C SER A 107 -2.25 -0.01 -22.65
N MET A 108 -1.85 -1.02 -23.43
CA MET A 108 -0.77 -1.94 -23.03
C MET A 108 0.56 -1.20 -22.76
N LYS A 109 0.83 -0.12 -23.50
CA LYS A 109 2.03 0.72 -23.28
C LYS A 109 2.00 1.39 -21.91
N GLU A 110 0.85 1.94 -21.51
CA GLU A 110 0.69 2.54 -20.19
C GLU A 110 0.77 1.49 -19.08
N ALA A 111 0.14 0.33 -19.26
CA ALA A 111 0.20 -0.75 -18.27
C ALA A 111 1.65 -1.22 -18.03
N VAL A 112 2.40 -1.47 -19.12
CA VAL A 112 3.83 -1.84 -19.04
C VAL A 112 4.64 -0.72 -18.38
N HIS A 113 4.39 0.54 -18.73
CA HIS A 113 5.07 1.66 -18.09
C HIS A 113 4.85 1.72 -16.58
N LEU A 114 3.61 1.54 -16.11
CA LEU A 114 3.29 1.50 -14.68
C LEU A 114 3.96 0.33 -13.96
N ILE A 115 3.98 -0.85 -14.58
CA ILE A 115 4.65 -2.04 -14.03
C ILE A 115 6.16 -1.79 -13.91
N LEU A 116 6.79 -1.26 -14.96
CA LEU A 116 8.22 -0.94 -14.94
C LEU A 116 8.55 0.11 -13.88
N LEU A 117 7.74 1.17 -13.77
CA LEU A 117 7.92 2.19 -12.75
C LEU A 117 7.80 1.61 -11.34
N TRP A 118 6.81 0.73 -11.12
CA TRP A 118 6.60 0.04 -9.84
C TRP A 118 7.79 -0.85 -9.47
N PHE A 119 8.33 -1.65 -10.39
CA PHE A 119 9.55 -2.44 -10.16
C PHE A 119 10.79 -1.58 -9.98
N ALA A 120 10.96 -0.51 -10.76
CA ALA A 120 12.11 0.39 -10.65
C ALA A 120 12.17 1.06 -9.28
N SER A 121 11.03 1.53 -8.77
CA SER A 121 10.97 2.16 -7.43
C SER A 121 11.40 1.19 -6.32
N GLN A 122 11.04 -0.09 -6.42
CA GLN A 122 11.53 -1.13 -5.51
C GLN A 122 13.01 -1.41 -5.69
N GLY A 123 13.50 -1.48 -6.93
CA GLY A 123 14.93 -1.68 -7.20
C GLY A 123 15.79 -0.58 -6.59
N VAL A 124 15.38 0.68 -6.72
CA VAL A 124 16.05 1.83 -6.09
C VAL A 124 16.04 1.70 -4.56
N TRP A 125 14.90 1.36 -3.98
CA TRP A 125 14.79 1.16 -2.54
C TRP A 125 15.70 0.01 -2.05
N LEU A 126 15.65 -1.15 -2.71
CA LEU A 126 16.44 -2.33 -2.38
C LEU A 126 17.94 -2.07 -2.52
N PHE A 127 18.37 -1.28 -3.50
CA PHE A 127 19.77 -0.91 -3.67
C PHE A 127 20.29 -0.14 -2.45
N PHE A 128 19.60 0.91 -2.01
CA PHE A 128 20.02 1.68 -0.84
C PHE A 128 19.87 0.88 0.46
N ALA A 129 18.80 0.10 0.60
CA ALA A 129 18.62 -0.78 1.76
C ALA A 129 19.76 -1.80 1.87
N TYR A 130 20.19 -2.37 0.74
CA TYR A 130 21.33 -3.29 0.69
C TYR A 130 22.64 -2.62 1.14
N LEU A 131 22.91 -1.42 0.62
CA LEU A 131 24.10 -0.65 1.02
C LEU A 131 24.08 -0.31 2.51
N PHE A 132 22.91 0.05 3.05
CA PHE A 132 22.74 0.34 4.46
C PHE A 132 22.94 -0.90 5.34
N GLU A 133 22.17 -1.96 5.10
CA GLU A 133 22.08 -3.09 6.01
C GLU A 133 23.22 -4.10 5.88
N PHE A 134 23.68 -4.37 4.65
CA PHE A 134 24.68 -5.40 4.39
C PHE A 134 26.08 -4.85 4.15
N ARG A 135 26.19 -3.63 3.59
CA ARG A 135 27.50 -2.99 3.36
C ARG A 135 27.89 -2.00 4.45
N GLY A 136 26.98 -1.66 5.36
CA GLY A 136 27.22 -0.74 6.49
C GLY A 136 27.44 0.72 6.05
N TRP A 137 27.00 1.09 4.85
CA TRP A 137 27.14 2.47 4.36
C TRP A 137 26.08 3.37 5.00
N GLN A 138 26.43 4.64 5.26
CA GLN A 138 25.52 5.64 5.79
C GLN A 138 24.55 6.15 4.72
N THR A 139 23.57 5.31 4.36
CA THR A 139 22.60 5.58 3.28
C THR A 139 21.15 5.62 3.79
N LEU A 140 20.95 5.77 5.10
CA LEU A 140 19.61 5.75 5.71
C LEU A 140 18.69 6.84 5.16
N GLU A 141 19.20 8.06 4.93
CA GLU A 141 18.43 9.15 4.33
C GLU A 141 18.07 8.85 2.87
N LEU A 142 18.93 8.11 2.14
CA LEU A 142 18.65 7.66 0.78
C LEU A 142 17.60 6.55 0.76
N VAL A 143 17.59 5.65 1.75
CA VAL A 143 16.50 4.68 1.95
C VAL A 143 15.19 5.40 2.22
N PHE A 144 15.20 6.45 3.05
CA PHE A 144 14.02 7.28 3.30
C PHE A 144 13.53 8.00 2.04
N ALA A 145 14.44 8.64 1.28
CA ALA A 145 14.10 9.28 0.02
C ALA A 145 13.54 8.28 -1.01
N ALA A 146 14.12 7.08 -1.09
CA ALA A 146 13.61 5.99 -1.92
C ALA A 146 12.22 5.51 -1.47
N SER A 147 11.94 5.51 -0.15
CA SER A 147 10.63 5.16 0.41
C SER A 147 9.56 6.18 0.02
N ILE A 148 9.91 7.48 0.01
CA ILE A 148 9.03 8.53 -0.51
C ILE A 148 8.79 8.30 -2.01
N GLY A 149 9.84 8.02 -2.79
CA GLY A 149 9.73 7.72 -4.22
C GLY A 149 8.83 6.51 -4.51
N PHE A 150 8.95 5.44 -3.71
CA PHE A 150 8.07 4.28 -3.75
C PHE A 150 6.62 4.66 -3.41
N LEU A 151 6.38 5.43 -2.35
CA LEU A 151 5.03 5.91 -1.99
C LEU A 151 4.41 6.72 -3.14
N LEU A 152 5.13 7.70 -3.68
CA LEU A 152 4.66 8.53 -4.80
C LEU A 152 4.38 7.70 -6.05
N THR A 153 5.20 6.68 -6.31
CA THR A 153 4.99 5.73 -7.40
C THR A 153 3.70 4.94 -7.23
N ASN A 154 3.44 4.39 -6.03
CA ASN A 154 2.19 3.66 -5.76
C ASN A 154 0.96 4.57 -5.84
N ILE A 155 1.04 5.80 -5.33
CA ILE A 155 -0.02 6.81 -5.48
C ILE A 155 -0.27 7.09 -6.97
N HIS A 156 0.78 7.27 -7.78
CA HIS A 156 0.65 7.49 -9.22
C HIS A 156 -0.04 6.32 -9.93
N VAL A 157 0.39 5.08 -9.65
CA VAL A 157 -0.22 3.86 -10.20
C VAL A 157 -1.70 3.78 -9.82
N MET A 158 -2.03 3.97 -8.55
CA MET A 158 -3.42 3.96 -8.06
C MET A 158 -4.28 5.03 -8.73
N VAL A 159 -3.79 6.27 -8.87
CA VAL A 159 -4.50 7.35 -9.57
C VAL A 159 -4.72 7.00 -11.05
N LYS A 160 -3.73 6.41 -11.73
CA LYS A 160 -3.88 6.00 -13.12
C LYS A 160 -4.92 4.88 -13.27
N ILE A 161 -4.96 3.91 -12.34
CA ILE A 161 -5.99 2.87 -12.32
C ILE A 161 -7.37 3.48 -12.07
N LEU A 162 -7.51 4.37 -11.08
CA LEU A 162 -8.77 5.06 -10.77
C LEU A 162 -9.31 5.85 -11.98
N ARG A 163 -8.44 6.55 -12.71
CA ARG A 163 -8.82 7.30 -13.92
C ARG A 163 -9.20 6.39 -15.09
N ALA A 164 -8.59 5.21 -15.18
CA ALA A 164 -8.87 4.21 -16.21
C ALA A 164 -10.08 3.32 -15.88
N TYR A 165 -10.63 3.41 -14.67
CA TYR A 165 -11.78 2.61 -14.26
C TYR A 165 -13.03 2.99 -15.06
N SER A 166 -13.70 1.98 -15.61
CA SER A 166 -14.83 2.14 -16.52
C SER A 166 -16.15 1.58 -16.01
N GLY A 167 -16.20 1.12 -14.76
CA GLY A 167 -17.41 0.56 -14.15
C GLY A 167 -17.64 -0.92 -14.47
N VAL A 168 -18.64 -1.51 -13.80
CA VAL A 168 -19.18 -2.82 -14.19
C VAL A 168 -19.95 -2.63 -15.49
N LYS A 169 -19.63 -3.38 -16.55
CA LYS A 169 -20.55 -3.49 -17.68
C LYS A 169 -21.78 -4.23 -17.18
N GLU A 170 -22.93 -3.55 -17.12
CA GLU A 170 -24.20 -4.26 -16.97
C GLU A 170 -24.27 -5.30 -18.09
N MET A 171 -24.48 -6.57 -17.73
CA MET A 171 -24.92 -7.56 -18.70
C MET A 171 -26.25 -7.05 -19.23
N SER A 172 -26.23 -6.44 -20.41
CA SER A 172 -27.43 -6.17 -21.20
C SER A 172 -28.29 -7.43 -21.14
N SER A 173 -29.48 -7.30 -20.55
CA SER A 173 -30.50 -8.34 -20.52
C SER A 173 -30.95 -8.62 -21.96
N LYS A 174 -30.16 -9.40 -22.70
CA LYS A 174 -30.60 -10.04 -23.93
C LYS A 174 -31.19 -11.40 -23.57
N SER A 175 -32.45 -11.39 -23.14
CA SER A 175 -33.38 -12.50 -23.33
C SER A 175 -34.75 -11.89 -23.64
N LYS A 176 -35.04 -11.72 -24.93
CA LYS A 176 -36.03 -12.50 -25.66
C LYS A 176 -37.46 -12.29 -25.16
N VAL A 177 -38.22 -11.46 -25.88
CA VAL A 177 -39.59 -11.81 -26.23
C VAL A 177 -39.67 -11.64 -27.75
N GLU A 178 -39.81 -12.81 -28.39
CA GLU A 178 -40.21 -12.99 -29.79
C GLU A 178 -41.63 -12.48 -30.02
#